data_AF-A0A6A8DK74-F1
#
_entry.id   AF-A0A6A8DK74-F1
#
_cell.length_a   1.000
_cell.length_b   1.000
_cell.length_c   1.000
_cell.angle_alpha   90.00
_cell.angle_beta   90.00
_cell.angle_gamma   90.00
#
_symmetry.space_group_name_H-M   'P 1'
#
loop_
_entity.id
_entity.type
_entity.pdbx_description
1 polymer ?
#
loop_
_entity_poly.entity_id
_entity_poly.type
_entity_poly.pdbx_seq_one_letter_code
_entity_poly.pdbx_strand_id
1 'polypeptide(L)'
;MSKRESQLMFQIFSEFINGLNHEQYESLVNGNAVIEYKRTNTIPIDDRLKDSILKSEKITDVERYFKGSLKKDIILFCESNRINVKGRDTKKEMFKKIANHFNIDYQESKDVELNEVMEKFLQLTDGVEAKQFLTAHETLKTKKEIIQFAQLLDVYVNPRHSKVAIVDRIIESVIGSQLRAKVIRS
;
A
#
# COMPACT_ATOMS: atom_id res chain seq x y z
N MET A 1 -22.14 41.28 13.02
CA MET A 1 -21.96 39.84 13.26
C MET A 1 -23.30 39.19 13.49
N SER A 2 -23.59 38.10 12.80
CA SER A 2 -24.75 37.27 13.09
C SER A 2 -24.55 36.51 14.40
N LYS A 3 -25.64 36.10 15.07
CA LYS A 3 -25.57 35.25 16.27
C LYS A 3 -24.72 33.99 16.05
N ARG A 4 -24.78 33.44 14.83
CA ARG A 4 -24.01 32.27 14.40
C ARG A 4 -22.51 32.57 14.32
N GLU A 5 -22.14 33.73 13.79
CA GLU A 5 -20.72 34.16 13.71
C GLU A 5 -20.13 34.41 15.10
N SER A 6 -20.89 35.03 16.01
CA SER A 6 -20.45 35.21 17.38
C SER A 6 -20.24 33.87 18.10
N GLN A 7 -21.17 32.92 17.91
CA GLN A 7 -21.06 31.59 18.50
C GLN A 7 -19.83 30.82 17.99
N LEU A 8 -19.53 30.93 16.69
CA LEU A 8 -18.32 30.35 16.10
C LEU A 8 -17.04 30.99 16.66
N MET A 9 -17.01 32.32 16.81
CA MET A 9 -15.87 32.98 17.45
C MET A 9 -15.65 32.50 18.88
N PHE A 10 -16.71 32.44 19.69
CA PHE A 10 -16.59 31.96 21.07
C PHE A 10 -16.10 30.52 21.13
N GLN A 11 -16.55 29.67 20.22
CA GLN A 11 -16.07 28.30 20.11
C GLN A 11 -14.57 28.26 19.81
N ILE A 12 -14.10 29.02 18.81
CA ILE A 12 -12.68 29.09 18.43
C ILE A 12 -11.83 29.59 19.61
N PHE A 13 -12.27 30.64 20.31
CA PHE A 13 -11.56 31.15 21.48
C PHE A 13 -11.52 30.13 22.62
N SER A 14 -12.63 29.44 22.88
CA SER A 14 -12.69 28.43 23.94
C SER A 14 -11.76 27.25 23.63
N GLU A 15 -11.78 26.75 22.39
CA GLU A 15 -10.88 25.68 21.95
C GLU A 15 -9.41 26.12 22.02
N PHE A 16 -9.10 27.36 21.62
CA PHE A 16 -7.75 27.93 21.73
C PHE A 16 -7.28 27.96 23.19
N ILE A 17 -8.07 28.54 24.10
CA ILE A 17 -7.69 28.69 25.52
C ILE A 17 -7.53 27.31 26.18
N ASN A 18 -8.44 26.37 25.91
CA ASN A 18 -8.39 25.02 26.48
C ASN A 18 -7.21 24.19 25.96
N GLY A 19 -6.62 24.56 24.82
CA GLY A 19 -5.45 23.89 24.25
C GLY A 19 -4.11 24.40 24.82
N LEU A 20 -4.11 25.47 25.61
CA LEU A 20 -2.89 26.02 26.21
C LEU A 20 -2.49 25.21 27.44
N ASN A 21 -1.19 25.01 27.62
CA ASN A 21 -0.69 24.55 28.91
C ASN A 21 -0.69 25.69 29.95
N HIS A 22 -0.50 25.37 31.23
CA HIS A 22 -0.60 26.34 32.32
C HIS A 22 0.38 27.51 32.16
N GLU A 23 1.62 27.25 31.76
CA GLU A 23 2.65 28.28 31.56
C GLU A 23 2.31 29.24 30.41
N GLN A 24 1.78 28.71 29.31
CA GLN A 24 1.33 29.49 28.15
C GLN A 24 0.10 30.34 28.47
N TYR A 25 -0.86 29.77 29.20
CA TYR A 25 -2.04 30.48 29.67
C TYR A 25 -1.66 31.64 30.59
N GLU A 26 -0.83 31.38 31.61
CA GLU A 26 -0.32 32.41 32.53
C GLU A 26 0.46 33.48 31.78
N SER A 27 1.30 33.11 30.82
CA SER A 27 2.06 34.07 30.01
C SER A 27 1.14 34.96 29.16
N LEU A 28 0.03 34.42 28.65
CA LEU A 28 -0.96 35.19 27.88
C LEU A 28 -1.79 36.13 28.78
N VAL A 29 -2.26 35.65 29.94
CA VAL A 29 -3.02 36.46 30.90
C VAL A 29 -2.19 37.61 31.47
N ASN A 30 -0.91 37.36 31.74
CA ASN A 30 0.01 38.36 32.30
C ASN A 30 0.58 39.33 31.24
N GLY A 31 0.17 39.22 29.98
CA GLY A 31 0.62 40.12 28.90
C GLY A 31 2.05 39.87 28.42
N ASN A 32 2.65 38.74 28.79
CA ASN A 32 4.01 38.35 28.42
C ASN A 32 4.08 37.51 27.13
N ALA A 33 2.93 37.21 26.50
CA ALA A 33 2.84 36.45 25.27
C ALA A 33 1.94 37.14 24.24
N VAL A 34 2.22 36.88 22.96
CA VAL A 34 1.50 37.46 21.82
C VAL A 34 0.84 36.34 21.02
N ILE A 35 -0.42 36.54 20.63
CA ILE A 35 -1.12 35.68 19.68
C ILE A 35 -0.73 36.12 18.27
N GLU A 36 -0.03 35.26 17.54
CA GLU A 36 0.40 35.51 16.16
C GLU A 36 -0.33 34.57 15.20
N TYR A 37 -0.93 35.13 14.15
CA TYR A 37 -1.40 34.34 13.02
C TYR A 37 -0.19 33.96 12.14
N LYS A 38 0.19 32.69 12.17
CA LYS A 38 1.13 32.14 11.19
C LYS A 38 0.34 31.47 10.07
N ARG A 39 0.53 31.96 8.84
CA ARG A 39 0.05 31.25 7.65
C ARG A 39 0.87 29.97 7.51
N THR A 40 0.35 28.87 8.04
CA THR A 40 0.94 27.56 7.84
C THR A 40 0.83 27.23 6.35
N ASN A 41 1.96 27.13 5.65
CA ASN A 41 2.02 26.64 4.26
C ASN A 41 1.66 25.15 4.15
N THR A 42 1.26 24.51 5.25
CA THR A 42 0.47 23.29 5.20
C THR A 42 -0.91 23.66 4.67
N ILE A 43 -1.03 23.69 3.34
CA ILE A 43 -2.29 23.34 2.66
C ILE A 43 -2.86 22.16 3.44
N PRO A 44 -4.16 22.14 3.81
CA PRO A 44 -4.77 20.95 4.39
C PRO A 44 -4.43 19.80 3.44
N ILE A 45 -3.46 18.98 3.85
CA ILE A 45 -2.99 17.85 3.06
C ILE A 45 -4.21 16.97 2.76
N ASP A 46 -5.20 17.01 3.65
CA ASP A 46 -6.41 16.24 3.64
C ASP A 46 -7.17 16.24 2.31
N ASP A 47 -7.69 17.37 1.82
CA ASP A 47 -8.64 17.31 0.69
C ASP A 47 -7.98 16.93 -0.64
N ARG A 48 -6.83 17.53 -0.98
CA ARG A 48 -6.14 17.21 -2.25
C ARG A 48 -5.50 15.82 -2.24
N LEU A 49 -4.94 15.41 -1.10
CA LEU A 49 -4.36 14.08 -0.98
C LEU A 49 -5.46 13.03 -0.98
N LYS A 50 -6.56 13.28 -0.30
CA LYS A 50 -7.76 12.43 -0.31
C LYS A 50 -8.35 12.29 -1.70
N ASP A 51 -8.49 13.37 -2.46
CA ASP A 51 -8.92 13.32 -3.86
C ASP A 51 -7.97 12.48 -4.73
N SER A 52 -6.67 12.53 -4.43
CA SER A 52 -5.66 11.75 -5.16
C SER A 52 -5.71 10.26 -4.75
N ILE A 53 -5.95 9.98 -3.47
CA ILE A 53 -6.12 8.62 -2.92
C ILE A 53 -7.42 7.99 -3.43
N LEU A 54 -8.52 8.74 -3.49
CA LEU A 54 -9.81 8.27 -4.03
C LEU A 54 -9.72 7.87 -5.52
N LYS A 55 -8.79 8.47 -6.26
CA LYS A 55 -8.52 8.13 -7.67
C LYS A 55 -7.49 7.01 -7.83
N SER A 56 -6.95 6.51 -6.73
CA SER A 56 -5.95 5.44 -6.78
C SER A 56 -6.63 4.10 -7.02
N GLU A 57 -6.08 3.33 -7.95
CA GLU A 57 -6.55 1.96 -8.20
C GLU A 57 -5.72 0.94 -7.41
N LYS A 58 -4.48 1.29 -7.03
CA LYS A 58 -3.53 0.39 -6.39
C LYS A 58 -2.97 0.96 -5.10
N ILE A 59 -2.60 0.09 -4.16
CA ILE A 59 -1.92 0.50 -2.92
C ILE A 59 -0.58 1.20 -3.17
N THR A 60 0.12 0.88 -4.27
CA THR A 60 1.38 1.54 -4.63
C THR A 60 1.23 3.04 -4.86
N ASP A 61 0.05 3.47 -5.31
CA ASP A 61 -0.25 4.89 -5.50
C ASP A 61 -0.40 5.57 -4.14
N VAL A 62 -1.07 4.92 -3.19
CA VAL A 62 -1.14 5.35 -1.79
C VAL A 62 0.27 5.49 -1.21
N GLU A 63 1.14 4.49 -1.36
CA GLU A 63 2.53 4.56 -0.88
C GLU A 63 3.30 5.73 -1.52
N ARG A 64 3.05 6.00 -2.81
CA ARG A 64 3.66 7.11 -3.54
C ARG A 64 3.20 8.47 -3.02
N TYR A 65 1.93 8.62 -2.69
CA TYR A 65 1.38 9.87 -2.14
C TYR A 65 1.93 10.20 -0.74
N PHE A 66 2.31 9.17 0.03
CA PHE A 66 2.97 9.34 1.33
C PHE A 66 4.50 9.18 1.29
N LYS A 67 5.11 9.17 0.09
CA LYS A 67 6.56 9.03 -0.06
C LYS A 67 7.25 10.26 0.53
N GLY A 68 8.09 10.04 1.55
CA GLY A 68 8.80 11.10 2.26
C GLY A 68 8.03 11.71 3.44
N SER A 69 6.74 11.40 3.59
CA SER A 69 5.94 11.86 4.74
C SER A 69 6.40 11.21 6.05
N LEU A 70 6.36 11.97 7.15
CA LEU A 70 6.68 11.43 8.47
C LEU A 70 5.53 10.58 8.98
N LYS A 71 5.82 9.64 9.89
CA LYS A 71 4.79 8.76 10.49
C LYS A 71 3.67 9.57 11.16
N LYS A 72 4.03 10.69 11.81
CA LYS A 72 3.08 11.61 12.44
C LYS A 72 2.09 12.22 11.43
N ASP A 73 2.54 12.55 10.22
CA ASP A 73 1.69 13.17 9.19
C ASP A 73 0.69 12.14 8.63
N ILE A 74 1.12 10.89 8.49
CA ILE A 74 0.26 9.77 8.08
C ILE A 74 -0.81 9.49 9.16
N ILE A 75 -0.43 9.57 10.44
CA ILE A 75 -1.37 9.42 11.57
C ILE A 75 -2.42 10.53 11.53
N LEU A 76 -2.01 11.79 11.35
CA LEU A 76 -2.94 12.93 11.25
C LEU A 76 -3.94 12.75 10.09
N PHE A 77 -3.47 12.27 8.94
CA PHE A 77 -4.35 11.93 7.81
C PHE A 77 -5.34 10.80 8.15
N CYS A 78 -4.89 9.79 8.88
CA CYS A 78 -5.76 8.70 9.31
C CYS A 78 -6.81 9.19 10.32
N GLU A 79 -6.42 10.03 11.28
CA GLU A 79 -7.32 10.61 12.27
C GLU A 79 -8.39 11.49 11.61
N SER A 80 -7.99 12.33 10.65
CA SER A 80 -8.92 13.21 9.95
C SER A 80 -9.94 12.45 9.09
N ASN A 81 -9.55 11.28 8.56
CA ASN A 81 -10.41 10.38 7.79
C ASN A 81 -11.06 9.27 8.64
N ARG A 82 -10.96 9.33 9.97
CA ARG A 82 -11.53 8.33 10.91
C ARG A 82 -11.05 6.90 10.67
N ILE A 83 -9.80 6.75 10.21
CA ILE A 83 -9.13 5.47 10.01
C ILE A 83 -8.46 5.06 11.32
N ASN A 84 -8.84 3.91 11.85
CA ASN A 84 -8.31 3.43 13.13
C ASN A 84 -6.86 2.93 13.02
N VAL A 85 -5.91 3.74 13.46
CA VAL A 85 -4.46 3.41 13.53
C VAL A 85 -3.98 3.33 14.97
N LYS A 86 -3.10 2.37 15.26
CA LYS A 86 -2.44 2.22 16.56
C LYS A 86 -1.03 2.81 16.47
N GLY A 87 -0.52 3.38 17.57
CA GLY A 87 0.84 3.94 17.59
C GLY A 87 1.96 2.94 17.22
N ARG A 88 1.71 1.65 17.46
CA ARG A 88 2.61 0.53 17.09
C ARG A 88 2.57 0.16 15.61
N ASP A 89 1.55 0.61 14.86
CA ASP A 89 1.40 0.23 13.45
C ASP A 89 2.58 0.77 12.63
N THR A 90 3.07 -0.03 11.71
CA THR A 90 4.09 0.35 10.73
C THR A 90 3.47 1.21 9.63
N LYS A 91 4.29 1.96 8.88
CA LYS A 91 3.79 2.73 7.71
C LYS A 91 3.06 1.83 6.71
N LYS A 92 3.56 0.62 6.48
CA LYS A 92 2.92 -0.36 5.59
C LYS A 92 1.52 -0.71 6.08
N GLU A 93 1.36 -1.04 7.37
CA GLU A 93 0.04 -1.34 7.94
C GLU A 93 -0.91 -0.14 7.86
N MET A 94 -0.40 1.08 8.05
CA MET A 94 -1.18 2.30 7.84
C MET A 94 -1.64 2.45 6.39
N PHE A 95 -0.77 2.20 5.40
CA PHE A 95 -1.15 2.23 3.98
C PHE A 95 -2.21 1.17 3.64
N LYS A 96 -2.11 -0.04 4.21
CA LYS A 96 -3.17 -1.06 4.05
C LYS A 96 -4.51 -0.57 4.58
N LYS A 97 -4.52 0.05 5.76
CA LYS A 97 -5.74 0.59 6.37
C LYS A 97 -6.33 1.74 5.56
N ILE A 98 -5.49 2.60 5.00
CA ILE A 98 -5.90 3.66 4.08
C ILE A 98 -6.51 3.06 2.81
N ALA A 99 -5.81 2.12 2.16
CA ALA A 99 -6.32 1.44 0.97
C ALA A 99 -7.68 0.77 1.22
N ASN A 100 -7.80 0.02 2.32
CA ASN A 100 -9.04 -0.63 2.71
C ASN A 100 -10.17 0.38 3.00
N HIS A 101 -9.86 1.51 3.64
CA HIS A 101 -10.87 2.54 3.92
C HIS A 101 -11.45 3.17 2.66
N PHE A 102 -10.63 3.32 1.62
CA PHE A 102 -11.03 3.91 0.34
C PHE A 102 -11.43 2.87 -0.73
N ASN A 103 -11.59 1.59 -0.36
CA ASN A 103 -11.87 0.48 -1.28
C ASN A 103 -10.86 0.39 -2.44
N ILE A 104 -9.62 0.76 -2.19
CA ILE A 104 -8.53 0.63 -3.16
C ILE A 104 -8.10 -0.83 -3.12
N ASP A 105 -8.11 -1.49 -4.28
CA ASP A 105 -7.93 -2.93 -4.35
C ASP A 105 -6.55 -3.31 -3.80
N TYR A 106 -6.56 -4.10 -2.73
CA TYR A 106 -5.35 -4.62 -2.11
C TYR A 106 -4.88 -5.83 -2.91
N GLN A 107 -4.50 -5.61 -4.18
CA GLN A 107 -3.60 -6.53 -4.84
C GLN A 107 -2.19 -6.06 -4.53
N GLU A 108 -1.42 -6.86 -3.79
CA GLU A 108 0.01 -6.59 -3.65
C GLU A 108 0.55 -6.44 -5.08
N SER A 109 1.24 -5.35 -5.39
CA SER A 109 1.71 -5.09 -6.75
C SER A 109 2.55 -6.24 -7.32
N LYS A 110 3.13 -7.06 -6.45
CA LYS A 110 3.80 -8.31 -6.80
C LYS A 110 2.86 -9.37 -7.38
N ASP A 111 1.61 -9.46 -6.93
CA ASP A 111 0.64 -10.44 -7.42
C ASP A 111 0.15 -10.07 -8.82
N VAL A 112 -0.03 -8.78 -9.13
CA VAL A 112 -0.34 -8.33 -10.50
C VAL A 112 0.79 -8.68 -11.46
N GLU A 113 2.04 -8.40 -11.06
CA GLU A 113 3.21 -8.72 -11.87
C GLU A 113 3.41 -10.24 -12.01
N LEU A 114 3.17 -11.02 -10.95
CA LEU A 114 3.22 -12.49 -11.03
C LEU A 114 2.12 -13.07 -11.93
N ASN A 115 0.92 -12.48 -11.93
CA ASN A 115 -0.18 -12.89 -12.79
C ASN A 115 0.15 -12.63 -14.27
N GLU A 116 0.72 -11.47 -14.60
CA GLU A 116 1.19 -11.20 -15.96
C GLU A 116 2.30 -12.18 -16.41
N VAL A 117 3.19 -12.55 -15.49
CA VAL A 117 4.24 -13.54 -15.73
C VAL A 117 3.66 -14.95 -15.92
N MET A 118 2.62 -15.29 -15.16
CA MET A 118 1.89 -16.55 -15.29
C MET A 118 1.24 -16.66 -16.67
N GLU A 119 0.51 -15.64 -17.11
CA GLU A 119 -0.14 -15.61 -18.42
C GLU A 119 0.87 -15.80 -19.55
N LYS A 120 2.02 -15.10 -19.48
CA LYS A 120 3.12 -15.29 -20.46
C LYS A 120 3.68 -16.70 -20.42
N PHE A 121 3.87 -17.27 -19.23
CA PHE A 121 4.38 -18.63 -19.08
C PHE A 121 3.44 -19.69 -19.66
N LEU A 122 2.12 -19.51 -19.48
CA LEU A 122 1.10 -20.45 -19.99
C LEU A 122 1.01 -20.48 -21.53
N GLN A 123 1.47 -19.43 -22.20
CA GLN A 123 1.54 -19.35 -23.66
C GLN A 123 2.74 -20.10 -24.24
N LEU A 124 3.74 -20.44 -23.42
CA LEU A 124 4.91 -21.17 -23.87
C LEU A 124 4.53 -22.61 -24.19
N THR A 125 5.08 -23.15 -25.28
CA THR A 125 4.84 -24.54 -25.69
C THR A 125 6.10 -25.38 -25.71
N ASP A 126 7.27 -24.76 -25.51
CA ASP A 126 8.57 -25.41 -25.50
C ASP A 126 9.17 -25.45 -24.09
N GLY A 127 9.68 -26.62 -23.71
CA GLY A 127 10.26 -26.84 -22.38
C GLY A 127 11.59 -26.10 -22.18
N VAL A 128 12.37 -25.89 -23.24
CA VAL A 128 13.65 -25.17 -23.15
C VAL A 128 13.39 -23.67 -22.99
N GLU A 129 12.49 -23.12 -23.78
CA GLU A 129 12.01 -21.73 -23.66
C GLU A 129 11.39 -21.46 -22.28
N ALA A 130 10.54 -22.36 -21.79
CA ALA A 130 9.95 -22.26 -20.45
C ALA A 130 11.01 -22.24 -19.34
N LYS A 131 12.07 -23.04 -19.48
CA LYS A 131 13.19 -23.04 -18.54
C LYS A 131 13.98 -21.74 -18.57
N GLN A 132 14.24 -21.20 -19.76
CA GLN A 132 14.91 -19.91 -19.92
C GLN A 132 14.06 -18.78 -19.32
N PHE A 133 12.76 -18.78 -19.58
CA PHE A 133 11.82 -17.81 -19.03
C PHE A 133 11.86 -17.82 -17.49
N LEU A 134 11.68 -18.98 -16.85
CA LEU A 134 11.65 -19.07 -15.38
C LEU A 134 12.99 -18.75 -14.71
N THR A 135 14.11 -18.96 -15.39
CA THR A 135 15.44 -18.71 -14.82
C THR A 135 15.93 -17.27 -15.04
N ALA A 136 15.49 -16.61 -16.12
CA ALA A 136 15.89 -15.25 -16.47
C ALA A 136 14.93 -14.16 -15.96
N HIS A 137 13.68 -14.49 -15.62
CA HIS A 137 12.69 -13.48 -15.24
C HIS A 137 13.04 -12.77 -13.94
N GLU A 138 12.91 -11.45 -13.92
CA GLU A 138 13.38 -10.63 -12.79
C GLU A 138 12.62 -10.88 -11.48
N THR A 139 11.35 -11.26 -11.59
CA THR A 139 10.45 -11.56 -10.46
C THR A 139 10.62 -12.98 -9.90
N LEU A 140 11.35 -13.87 -10.58
CA LEU A 140 11.53 -15.29 -10.21
C LEU A 140 12.98 -15.63 -9.82
N LYS A 141 13.71 -14.65 -9.29
CA LYS A 141 15.14 -14.78 -8.94
C LYS A 141 15.37 -15.75 -7.78
N THR A 142 14.52 -15.74 -6.77
CA THR A 142 14.72 -16.55 -5.56
C THR A 142 13.92 -17.85 -5.58
N LYS A 143 14.38 -18.85 -4.82
CA LYS A 143 13.64 -20.11 -4.62
C LYS A 143 12.24 -19.87 -4.01
N LYS A 144 12.11 -18.87 -3.14
CA LYS A 144 10.83 -18.52 -2.51
C LYS A 144 9.82 -18.03 -3.55
N GLU A 145 10.24 -17.13 -4.45
CA GLU A 145 9.39 -16.60 -5.52
C GLU A 145 8.96 -17.70 -6.48
N ILE A 146 9.86 -18.64 -6.82
CA ILE A 146 9.50 -19.80 -7.66
C ILE A 146 8.49 -20.73 -6.97
N ILE A 147 8.59 -20.92 -5.66
CA ILE A 147 7.60 -21.71 -4.90
C ILE A 147 6.25 -20.99 -4.91
N GLN A 148 6.22 -19.66 -4.74
CA GLN A 148 4.99 -18.88 -4.84
C GLN A 148 4.38 -18.96 -6.25
N PHE A 149 5.22 -18.90 -7.28
CA PHE A 149 4.79 -19.07 -8.66
C PHE A 149 4.21 -20.47 -8.94
N ALA A 150 4.80 -21.53 -8.36
CA ALA A 150 4.25 -22.87 -8.45
C ALA A 150 2.85 -22.98 -7.80
N GLN A 151 2.65 -22.32 -6.65
CA GLN A 151 1.34 -22.27 -5.99
C GLN A 151 0.29 -21.54 -6.84
N LEU A 152 0.69 -20.45 -7.52
CA LEU A 152 -0.18 -19.71 -8.43
C LEU A 152 -0.63 -20.57 -9.61
N LEU A 153 0.25 -21.43 -10.12
CA LEU A 153 -0.04 -22.39 -11.19
C LEU A 153 -0.75 -23.67 -10.73
N ASP A 154 -1.14 -23.76 -9.44
CA ASP A 154 -1.69 -24.98 -8.81
C ASP A 154 -0.78 -26.22 -8.96
N VAL A 155 0.55 -26.01 -8.94
CA VAL A 155 1.56 -27.07 -9.03
C VAL A 155 2.16 -27.32 -7.65
N TYR A 156 1.97 -28.54 -7.14
CA TYR A 156 2.65 -28.97 -5.93
C TYR A 156 4.16 -29.15 -6.14
N VAL A 157 4.95 -28.49 -5.29
CA VAL A 157 6.41 -28.60 -5.27
C VAL A 157 6.91 -28.83 -3.84
N ASN A 158 7.93 -29.68 -3.68
CA ASN A 158 8.54 -29.92 -2.37
C ASN A 158 9.54 -28.79 -2.03
N PRO A 159 9.31 -28.00 -0.96
CA PRO A 159 10.21 -26.90 -0.58
C PRO A 159 11.63 -27.34 -0.23
N ARG A 160 11.87 -28.64 0.05
CA ARG A 160 13.22 -29.17 0.31
C ARG A 160 14.06 -29.36 -0.96
N HIS A 161 13.44 -29.39 -2.14
CA HIS A 161 14.15 -29.58 -3.41
C HIS A 161 14.97 -28.34 -3.80
N SER A 162 15.96 -28.53 -4.68
CA SER A 162 16.76 -27.42 -5.21
C SER A 162 15.92 -26.51 -6.10
N LYS A 163 16.35 -25.25 -6.30
CA LYS A 163 15.68 -24.31 -7.21
C LYS A 163 15.47 -24.93 -8.60
N VAL A 164 16.50 -25.59 -9.12
CA VAL A 164 16.49 -26.27 -10.42
C VAL A 164 15.44 -27.38 -10.46
N ALA A 165 15.41 -28.25 -9.45
CA ALA A 165 14.44 -29.35 -9.40
C ALA A 165 12.98 -28.85 -9.27
N ILE A 166 12.76 -27.71 -8.61
CA ILE A 166 11.44 -27.08 -8.53
C ILE A 166 11.03 -26.52 -9.90
N VAL A 167 11.94 -25.85 -10.60
CA VAL A 167 11.70 -25.34 -11.97
C VAL A 167 11.35 -26.47 -12.93
N ASP A 168 12.15 -27.54 -12.94
CA ASP A 168 11.91 -28.68 -13.81
C ASP A 168 10.54 -29.33 -13.53
N ARG A 169 10.13 -29.37 -12.25
CA ARG A 169 8.79 -29.86 -11.86
C ARG A 169 7.66 -28.99 -12.37
N ILE A 170 7.79 -27.66 -12.33
CA ILE A 170 6.79 -26.73 -12.86
C ILE A 170 6.62 -26.94 -14.36
N ILE A 171 7.74 -27.03 -15.10
CA ILE A 171 7.73 -27.23 -16.56
C ILE A 171 7.08 -28.57 -16.93
N GLU A 172 7.46 -29.65 -16.24
CA GLU A 172 6.87 -30.98 -16.47
C GLU A 172 5.36 -31.00 -16.23
N SER A 173 4.90 -30.31 -15.19
CA SER A 173 3.48 -30.26 -14.82
C SER A 173 2.66 -29.43 -15.81
N VAL A 174 3.14 -28.25 -16.19
CA VAL A 174 2.39 -27.30 -17.03
C VAL A 174 2.63 -27.57 -18.52
N ILE A 175 3.86 -27.40 -19.00
CA ILE A 175 4.19 -27.56 -20.42
C ILE A 175 4.06 -29.02 -20.83
N GLY A 176 4.51 -29.94 -19.98
CA GLY A 176 4.40 -31.38 -20.23
C GLY A 176 2.95 -31.86 -20.31
N SER A 177 2.01 -31.26 -19.57
CA SER A 177 0.58 -31.60 -19.70
C SER A 177 -0.05 -31.01 -20.97
N GLN A 178 0.30 -29.79 -21.35
CA GLN A 178 -0.14 -29.16 -22.60
C GLN A 178 0.31 -29.95 -23.84
N LEU A 179 1.57 -30.38 -23.88
CA LEU A 179 2.10 -31.20 -24.99
C LEU A 179 1.35 -32.54 -25.10
N ARG A 180 1.12 -33.22 -23.97
CA ARG A 180 0.33 -34.47 -23.93
C ARG A 180 -1.11 -34.25 -24.40
N ALA A 181 -1.75 -33.18 -23.97
CA ALA A 181 -3.11 -32.83 -24.39
C ALA A 181 -3.20 -32.53 -25.89
N LYS A 182 -2.18 -31.89 -26.48
CA LYS A 182 -2.10 -31.63 -27.92
C LYS A 182 -1.99 -32.93 -28.72
N VAL A 183 -1.15 -33.87 -28.28
CA VAL A 183 -1.01 -35.18 -28.94
C VAL A 183 -2.33 -35.97 -28.92
N ILE A 184 -3.10 -35.91 -27.82
CA ILE A 184 -4.40 -36.60 -27.71
C ILE A 184 -5.47 -36.01 -28.65
N ARG A 185 -5.37 -34.71 -28.96
CA ARG A 185 -6.31 -34.00 -29.85
C ARG A 185 -5.92 -34.04 -31.33
N SER A 186 -4.72 -34.53 -31.66
CA SER A 186 -4.19 -34.63 -33.03
C SER A 186 -4.47 -36.00 -33.62
#